data_AF-A0A379WBV1-F1
#
_entry.id   AF-A0A379WBV1-F1
#
_cell.length_a   1.000
_cell.length_b   1.000
_cell.length_c   1.000
_cell.angle_alpha   90.00
_cell.angle_beta   90.00
_cell.angle_gamma   90.00
#
_symmetry.space_group_name_H-M   'P 1'
#
loop_
_entity.id
_entity.type
_entity.pdbx_description
1 polymer ?
#
loop_
_entity_poly.entity_id
_entity_poly.type
_entity_poly.pdbx_seq_one_letter_code
_entity_poly.pdbx_strand_id
1 'polypeptide(L)'
;MKGKWWINRYWKKQKGFWLIAFSKYMKESPMKALVCVKQVVDHNVRIRIKRDHSDVDISDSKLSINPFDEIAVEEAVRLKERD
;
A
#
# COMPACT_ATOMS: atom_id res chain seq x y z
N MET A 1 4.06 -54.99 -21.04
CA MET A 1 4.35 -54.05 -19.93
C MET A 1 4.85 -52.66 -20.41
N LYS A 2 4.14 -51.95 -21.31
CA LYS A 2 4.61 -50.65 -21.86
C LYS A 2 3.67 -49.44 -21.58
N GLY A 3 2.58 -49.62 -20.84
CA GLY A 3 1.60 -48.56 -20.59
C GLY A 3 1.89 -47.65 -19.39
N LYS A 4 2.65 -48.10 -18.38
CA LYS A 4 2.87 -47.34 -17.13
C LYS A 4 3.98 -46.28 -17.22
N TRP A 5 4.85 -46.36 -18.23
CA TRP A 5 5.98 -45.44 -18.40
C TRP A 5 5.59 -44.09 -19.00
N TRP A 6 4.54 -44.04 -19.83
CA TRP A 6 4.13 -42.81 -20.51
C TRP A 6 3.36 -41.86 -19.58
N ILE A 7 2.47 -42.41 -18.76
CA ILE A 7 1.65 -41.67 -17.80
C ILE A 7 2.52 -40.95 -16.74
N ASN A 8 3.58 -41.61 -16.27
CA ASN A 8 4.46 -41.05 -15.25
C ASN A 8 5.29 -39.86 -15.76
N ARG A 9 5.56 -39.81 -17.07
CA ARG A 9 6.28 -38.69 -17.73
C ARG A 9 5.37 -37.47 -17.92
N TYR A 10 4.09 -37.68 -18.22
CA TYR A 10 3.08 -36.61 -18.30
C TYR A 10 2.76 -36.00 -16.94
N TRP A 11 2.64 -36.82 -15.89
CA TRP A 11 2.39 -36.35 -14.52
C TRP A 11 3.54 -35.51 -13.95
N LYS A 12 4.81 -35.84 -14.25
CA LYS A 12 5.97 -35.01 -13.84
C LYS A 12 6.02 -33.66 -14.58
N LYS A 13 5.61 -33.61 -15.85
CA LYS A 13 5.62 -32.38 -16.66
C LYS A 13 4.51 -31.40 -16.25
N GLN A 14 3.31 -31.91 -15.94
CA GLN A 14 2.18 -31.13 -15.45
C GLN A 14 2.42 -30.52 -14.06
N LYS A 15 2.97 -31.29 -13.11
CA LYS A 15 3.29 -30.78 -11.76
C LYS A 15 4.37 -29.68 -11.77
N GLY A 16 5.38 -29.80 -12.63
CA GLY A 16 6.42 -28.78 -12.75
C GLY A 16 5.91 -27.46 -13.33
N PHE A 17 5.04 -27.52 -14.34
CA PHE A 17 4.47 -26.32 -14.96
C PHE A 17 3.60 -25.51 -13.97
N TRP A 18 2.75 -26.18 -13.20
CA TRP A 18 1.96 -25.52 -12.17
C TRP A 18 2.81 -24.93 -11.05
N LEU A 19 3.92 -25.58 -10.65
CA LEU A 19 4.82 -25.03 -9.64
C LEU A 19 5.55 -23.77 -10.12
N ILE A 20 5.96 -23.75 -11.40
CA ILE A 20 6.64 -22.60 -12.00
C ILE A 20 5.65 -21.44 -12.21
N ALA A 21 4.45 -21.73 -12.72
CA ALA A 21 3.40 -20.73 -12.89
C ALA A 21 2.94 -20.15 -11.53
N PHE A 22 2.78 -21.00 -10.52
CA PHE A 22 2.41 -20.60 -9.16
C PHE A 22 3.53 -19.80 -8.47
N SER A 23 4.79 -20.23 -8.59
CA SER A 23 5.95 -19.50 -8.07
C SER A 23 6.07 -18.12 -8.71
N LYS A 24 5.85 -18.02 -10.03
CA LYS A 24 5.81 -16.73 -10.74
C LYS A 24 4.67 -15.84 -10.24
N TYR A 25 3.47 -16.39 -10.07
CA TYR A 25 2.31 -15.69 -9.52
C TYR A 25 2.54 -15.19 -8.08
N MET A 26 3.25 -15.96 -7.26
CA MET A 26 3.58 -15.62 -5.87
C MET A 26 4.73 -14.61 -5.78
N LYS A 27 5.62 -14.53 -6.78
CA LYS A 27 6.72 -13.56 -6.83
C LYS A 27 6.30 -12.17 -7.35
N GLU A 28 5.15 -12.09 -8.02
CA GLU A 28 4.64 -10.87 -8.64
C GLU A 28 3.74 -10.03 -7.72
N SER A 29 3.67 -10.30 -6.41
CA SER A 29 3.03 -9.34 -5.50
C SER A 29 3.94 -8.11 -5.34
N PRO A 30 3.58 -6.93 -5.89
CA PRO A 30 4.42 -5.73 -5.73
C PRO A 30 4.48 -5.35 -4.24
N MET A 31 5.57 -4.69 -3.82
CA MET A 31 5.64 -4.12 -2.48
C MET A 31 4.44 -3.20 -2.25
N LYS A 32 3.78 -3.37 -1.10
CA LYS A 32 2.62 -2.55 -0.70
C LYS A 32 2.99 -1.74 0.53
N ALA A 33 3.07 -0.42 0.36
CA ALA A 33 3.20 0.53 1.46
C ALA A 33 1.82 1.07 1.83
N LEU A 34 1.55 1.17 3.14
CA LEU A 34 0.36 1.84 3.68
C LEU A 34 0.81 3.08 4.44
N VAL A 35 0.36 4.26 4.01
CA VAL A 35 0.67 5.54 4.65
C VAL A 35 -0.62 6.15 5.19
N CYS A 36 -0.66 6.40 6.49
CA CYS A 36 -1.79 7.10 7.12
C CYS A 36 -1.62 8.61 6.93
N VAL A 37 -2.72 9.27 6.56
CA VAL A 37 -2.74 10.72 6.36
C VAL A 37 -3.89 11.34 7.15
N LYS A 38 -3.61 12.43 7.85
CA LYS A 38 -4.59 13.20 8.62
C LYS A 38 -4.71 14.62 8.05
N GLN A 39 -5.96 15.05 7.89
CA GLN A 39 -6.28 16.44 7.61
C GLN A 39 -6.33 17.23 8.93
N VAL A 40 -5.57 18.32 9.00
CA VAL A 40 -5.38 19.17 10.20
C VAL A 40 -5.52 20.65 9.80
N VAL A 41 -5.82 21.53 10.76
CA VAL A 41 -5.78 22.98 10.55
C VAL A 41 -4.40 23.40 10.06
N ASP A 42 -4.37 24.23 9.01
CA ASP A 42 -3.14 24.75 8.42
C ASP A 42 -2.32 25.52 9.46
N HIS A 43 -1.00 25.30 9.44
CA HIS A 43 -0.04 25.90 10.37
C HIS A 43 0.04 27.43 10.25
N ASN A 44 -0.39 27.99 9.13
CA ASN A 44 -0.40 29.44 8.89
C ASN A 44 -1.66 30.13 9.47
N VAL A 45 -2.67 29.37 9.89
CA VAL A 45 -3.91 29.92 10.44
C VAL A 45 -3.80 30.02 11.96
N ARG A 46 -4.13 31.18 12.52
CA ARG A 46 -4.23 31.34 13.98
C ARG A 46 -5.47 30.59 14.49
N ILE A 47 -5.25 29.70 15.45
CA ILE A 47 -6.28 28.88 16.08
C ILE A 47 -7.26 29.78 16.83
N ARG A 48 -8.56 29.61 16.55
CA ARG A 48 -9.67 30.23 17.28
C ARG A 48 -10.39 29.18 18.11
N ILE A 49 -10.83 29.54 19.31
CA ILE A 49 -11.59 28.65 20.19
C ILE A 49 -13.07 29.00 20.06
N LYS A 50 -13.94 27.99 20.01
CA LYS A 50 -15.40 28.21 20.05
C LYS A 50 -15.80 28.93 21.34
N ARG A 51 -16.89 29.70 21.28
CA ARG A 51 -17.40 30.47 22.45
C ARG A 51 -17.83 29.58 23.62
N ASP A 52 -18.15 28.33 23.35
CA ASP A 52 -18.55 27.33 24.33
C ASP A 52 -17.36 26.59 24.96
N HIS A 53 -16.11 26.94 24.58
CA HIS A 53 -14.87 26.30 25.02
C HIS A 53 -14.81 24.78 24.79
N SER A 54 -15.67 24.24 23.92
CA SER A 54 -15.74 22.80 23.67
C SER A 54 -14.61 22.32 22.77
N ASP A 55 -14.22 23.14 21.78
CA ASP A 55 -13.28 22.75 20.73
C ASP A 55 -12.72 23.97 19.98
N VAL A 56 -11.79 23.70 19.07
CA VAL A 56 -11.28 24.65 18.09
C VAL A 56 -12.33 24.94 17.02
N ASP A 57 -12.37 26.20 16.57
CA ASP A 57 -13.24 26.63 15.49
C ASP A 57 -12.64 26.27 14.11
N ILE A 58 -13.29 25.32 13.43
CA ILE A 58 -12.84 24.75 12.16
C ILE A 58 -13.60 25.36 10.96
N SER A 59 -14.73 26.06 11.16
CA SER A 59 -15.61 26.45 10.05
C SER A 59 -14.98 27.44 9.06
N ASP A 60 -14.13 28.35 9.55
CA ASP A 60 -13.42 29.33 8.71
C ASP A 60 -11.93 28.99 8.53
N SER A 61 -11.49 27.86 9.07
CA SER A 61 -10.08 27.47 9.11
C SER A 61 -9.73 26.63 7.89
N LYS A 62 -8.70 27.02 7.14
CA LYS A 62 -8.18 26.20 6.04
C LYS A 62 -7.62 24.89 6.61
N LEU A 63 -8.12 23.77 6.09
CA LEU A 63 -7.62 22.44 6.42
C LEU A 63 -6.57 22.02 5.38
N SER A 64 -5.43 21.52 5.85
CA SER A 64 -4.35 20.99 5.04
C SER A 64 -3.99 19.57 5.49
N ILE A 65 -3.26 18.86 4.65
CA ILE A 65 -2.53 17.67 5.08
C ILE A 65 -1.52 18.08 6.16
N ASN A 66 -1.36 17.22 7.16
CA ASN A 66 -0.35 17.41 8.19
C ASN A 66 1.05 17.43 7.56
N PRO A 67 1.93 18.40 7.88
CA PRO A 67 3.26 18.50 7.27
C PRO A 67 4.12 17.23 7.41
N PHE A 68 3.93 16.46 8.47
CA PHE A 68 4.65 15.18 8.66
C PHE A 68 4.16 14.09 7.70
N ASP A 69 2.87 14.11 7.38
CA ASP A 69 2.25 13.09 6.54
C ASP A 69 2.63 13.34 5.07
N GLU A 70 2.90 14.58 4.68
CA GLU A 70 3.48 14.91 3.36
C GLU A 70 4.84 14.21 3.16
N ILE A 71 5.71 14.25 4.16
CA ILE A 71 7.03 13.59 4.11
C ILE A 71 6.87 12.07 4.05
N ALA A 72 5.92 11.51 4.81
CA ALA A 72 5.66 10.08 4.80
C ALA A 72 5.17 9.58 3.44
N VAL A 73 4.32 10.36 2.77
CA VAL A 73 3.84 10.06 1.41
C VAL A 73 4.99 10.15 0.40
N GLU A 74 5.82 11.19 0.47
CA GLU A 74 6.98 11.36 -0.40
C GLU A 74 7.96 10.17 -0.32
N GLU A 75 8.32 9.74 0.88
CA GLU A 75 9.22 8.59 1.07
C GLU A 75 8.60 7.27 0.57
N ALA A 76 7.30 7.07 0.77
CA ALA A 76 6.61 5.88 0.26
C ALA A 76 6.58 5.83 -1.28
N VAL A 77 6.42 6.99 -1.93
CA VAL A 77 6.52 7.10 -3.39
C VAL A 77 7.94 6.81 -3.86
N ARG A 78 8.96 7.39 -3.21
CA ARG A 78 10.38 7.12 -3.53
C ARG A 78 10.74 5.64 -3.43
N LEU A 79 10.25 4.94 -2.42
CA LEU A 79 10.49 3.50 -2.27
C LEU A 79 9.84 2.70 -3.40
N LYS A 80 8.66 3.12 -3.88
CA LYS A 80 7.97 2.48 -5.00
C LYS A 80 8.65 2.75 -6.35
N GLU A 81 9.25 3.92 -6.54
CA GLU A 81 9.96 4.28 -7.79
C GLU A 81 11.36 3.66 -7.91
N ARG A 82 11.94 3.22 -6.79
CA ARG A 82 13.22 2.50 -6.76
C ARG A 82 13.08 1.02 -7.10
N ASP A 83 11.87 0.47 -7.02
CA ASP A 83 11.52 -0.89 -7.46
C ASP A 83 11.20 -0.94 -8.97
#